data_AF-A0DE76-F1
#
_entry.id   AF-A0DE76-F1
#
_cell.length_a   1.000
_cell.length_b   1.000
_cell.length_c   1.000
_cell.angle_alpha   90.00
_cell.angle_beta   90.00
_cell.angle_gamma   90.00
#
_symmetry.space_group_name_H-M   'P 1'
#
loop_
_entity.id
_entity.type
_entity.pdbx_description
1 polymer ?
#
loop_
_entity_poly.entity_id
_entity_poly.type
_entity_poly.pdbx_seq_one_letter_code
_entity_poly.pdbx_strand_id
1 'polypeptide(L)'
;MNKTLKFNRRLQQPSEQMGFCVQCFSFIPINDIDSHCLGCMENKRNIECYSDNISFQLEHINQVAQNGMEKCEQGSEKSKFLIRIQELCKQIVGIKCYNMLSVKKLEDMESEVKVLLSYPPQSMSVIMMLTRLESLLKEKLELQNKRKQVTYNSLPQNSTARLKTEQNMSENNYSIYDYRKFQTENNLKQSLEFKRNFYSKCLEMKVKLPKNHPAQQILVQDLYSFVISKNYNNEQAVNFIKKCFREYQINQI
;
A
#
# COMPACT_ATOMS: atom_id res chain seq x y z
N MET A 1 58.98 0.88 -44.27
CA MET A 1 57.73 1.62 -44.01
C MET A 1 56.64 0.62 -43.64
N ASN A 2 56.44 0.37 -42.34
CA ASN A 2 55.43 -0.57 -41.84
C ASN A 2 54.19 0.22 -41.39
N LYS A 3 53.06 0.04 -42.08
CA LYS A 3 51.75 0.57 -41.66
C LYS A 3 51.05 -0.45 -40.77
N THR A 4 51.05 -0.19 -39.47
CA THR A 4 50.28 -0.95 -38.48
C THR A 4 48.81 -0.53 -38.56
N LEU A 5 47.96 -1.41 -39.10
CA LEU A 5 46.50 -1.28 -39.03
C LEU A 5 46.04 -1.59 -37.59
N LYS A 6 45.66 -0.55 -36.84
CA LYS A 6 44.99 -0.69 -35.54
C LYS A 6 43.52 -1.07 -35.77
N PHE A 7 43.20 -2.34 -35.51
CA PHE A 7 41.82 -2.83 -35.43
C PHE A 7 41.15 -2.26 -34.16
N ASN A 8 40.22 -1.31 -34.32
CA ASN A 8 39.34 -0.86 -33.26
C ASN A 8 38.23 -1.92 -33.04
N ARG A 9 38.46 -2.88 -32.14
CA ARG A 9 37.36 -3.66 -31.56
C ARG A 9 36.61 -2.77 -30.57
N ARG A 10 35.45 -2.23 -30.98
CA ARG A 10 34.46 -1.73 -30.02
C ARG A 10 33.97 -2.95 -29.24
N LEU A 11 34.41 -3.09 -27.98
CA LEU A 11 33.81 -3.99 -27.02
C LEU A 11 32.35 -3.56 -26.84
N GLN A 12 31.41 -4.27 -27.47
CA GLN A 12 30.00 -4.19 -27.11
C GLN A 12 29.91 -4.73 -25.67
N GLN A 13 29.64 -3.85 -24.72
CA GLN A 13 29.20 -4.29 -23.40
C GLN A 13 27.92 -5.11 -23.61
N PRO A 14 27.79 -6.32 -23.02
CA PRO A 14 26.55 -7.04 -23.06
C PRO A 14 25.50 -6.15 -22.39
N SER A 15 24.47 -5.76 -23.14
CA SER A 15 23.29 -5.13 -22.55
C SER A 15 22.77 -6.09 -21.49
N GLU A 16 22.90 -5.73 -20.21
CA GLU A 16 22.38 -6.53 -19.11
C GLU A 16 20.87 -6.68 -19.33
N GLN A 17 20.49 -7.85 -19.87
CA GLN A 17 19.09 -8.18 -20.05
C GLN A 17 18.48 -8.27 -18.66
N MET A 18 17.34 -7.61 -18.46
CA MET A 18 16.62 -7.58 -17.18
C MET A 18 15.34 -8.40 -17.33
N GLY A 19 15.10 -9.31 -16.39
CA GLY A 19 13.81 -9.95 -16.20
C GLY A 19 12.97 -9.22 -15.16
N PHE A 20 11.66 -9.46 -15.17
CA PHE A 20 10.71 -8.87 -14.23
C PHE A 20 10.10 -9.96 -13.33
N CYS A 21 10.32 -9.85 -12.02
CA CYS A 21 9.74 -10.78 -11.06
C CYS A 21 8.33 -10.33 -10.67
N VAL A 22 7.32 -11.13 -10.99
CA VAL A 22 5.90 -10.85 -10.69
C VAL A 22 5.56 -10.94 -9.21
N GLN A 23 6.44 -11.53 -8.40
CA GLN A 23 6.19 -11.77 -6.98
C GLN A 23 6.53 -10.54 -6.12
N CYS A 24 7.59 -9.83 -6.46
CA CYS A 24 8.09 -8.64 -5.77
C CYS A 24 8.06 -7.37 -6.66
N PHE A 25 7.54 -7.48 -7.89
CA PHE A 25 7.45 -6.40 -8.87
C PHE A 25 8.79 -5.70 -9.16
N SER A 26 9.86 -6.50 -9.25
CA SER A 26 11.24 -6.06 -9.29
C SER A 26 11.91 -6.39 -10.62
N PHE A 27 12.75 -5.49 -11.14
CA PHE A 27 13.61 -5.78 -12.29
C PHE A 27 14.93 -6.38 -11.82
N ILE A 28 15.34 -7.48 -12.46
CA ILE A 28 16.43 -8.34 -11.98
C ILE A 28 17.31 -8.70 -13.16
N PRO A 29 18.64 -8.65 -13.04
CA PRO A 29 19.53 -9.16 -14.08
C PRO A 29 19.12 -10.58 -14.45
N ILE A 30 19.05 -10.89 -15.75
CA ILE A 30 18.55 -12.19 -16.21
C ILE A 30 19.40 -13.36 -15.71
N ASN A 31 20.68 -13.10 -15.40
CA ASN A 31 21.60 -14.07 -14.80
C ASN A 31 21.23 -14.44 -13.35
N ASP A 32 20.52 -13.55 -12.65
CA ASP A 32 20.14 -13.71 -11.24
C ASP A 32 18.63 -13.99 -11.08
N ILE A 33 17.87 -14.11 -12.18
CA ILE A 33 16.41 -14.20 -12.10
C ILE A 33 15.95 -15.50 -11.45
N ASP A 34 16.61 -16.63 -11.73
CA ASP A 34 16.22 -17.94 -11.20
C ASP A 34 16.51 -18.04 -9.69
N SER A 35 17.72 -17.61 -9.29
CA SER A 35 18.12 -17.57 -7.88
C SER A 35 17.24 -16.60 -7.09
N HIS A 36 16.89 -15.45 -7.66
CA HIS A 36 15.92 -14.54 -7.07
C HIS A 36 14.53 -15.17 -6.96
N CYS A 37 14.01 -15.80 -8.01
CA CYS A 37 12.66 -16.37 -7.99
C CYS A 37 12.50 -17.39 -6.85
N LEU A 38 13.51 -18.25 -6.65
CA LEU A 38 13.54 -19.20 -5.55
C LEU A 38 13.52 -18.49 -4.18
N GLY A 39 14.43 -17.55 -3.96
CA GLY A 39 14.50 -16.80 -2.70
C GLY A 39 13.27 -15.91 -2.44
N CYS A 40 12.69 -15.33 -3.49
CA CYS A 40 11.51 -14.48 -3.41
C CYS A 40 10.25 -15.28 -3.05
N MET A 41 10.09 -16.48 -3.63
CA MET A 41 9.00 -17.39 -3.28
C MET A 41 9.12 -17.88 -1.84
N GLU A 42 10.31 -18.27 -1.40
CA GLU A 42 10.56 -18.71 -0.03
C GLU A 42 10.32 -17.59 0.98
N ASN A 43 10.84 -16.38 0.71
CA ASN A 43 10.60 -15.21 1.55
C ASN A 43 9.12 -14.86 1.66
N LYS A 44 8.36 -14.95 0.57
CA LYS A 44 6.91 -14.71 0.62
C LYS A 44 6.20 -15.74 1.50
N ARG A 45 6.51 -17.04 1.33
CA ARG A 45 5.94 -18.10 2.19
C ARG A 45 6.27 -17.89 3.66
N ASN A 46 7.51 -17.52 3.96
CA ASN A 46 7.94 -17.23 5.32
C ASN A 46 7.14 -16.04 5.89
N ILE A 47 7.04 -14.94 5.14
CA ILE A 47 6.27 -13.76 5.55
C ILE A 47 4.78 -14.07 5.75
N GLU A 48 4.19 -14.92 4.91
CA GLU A 48 2.81 -15.39 5.06
C GLU A 48 2.65 -16.24 6.32
N CYS A 49 3.53 -17.21 6.55
CA CYS A 49 3.54 -18.04 7.76
C CYS A 49 3.69 -17.21 9.04
N TYR A 50 4.59 -16.21 9.06
CA TYR A 50 4.72 -15.30 10.20
C TYR A 50 3.44 -14.47 10.42
N SER A 51 2.80 -14.01 9.35
CA SER A 51 1.53 -13.29 9.42
C SER A 51 0.41 -14.15 10.00
N ASP A 52 0.36 -15.42 9.63
CA ASP A 52 -0.64 -16.37 10.14
C ASP A 52 -0.38 -16.68 11.62
N ASN A 53 0.88 -16.86 12.02
CA ASN A 53 1.26 -17.06 13.42
C ASN A 53 0.86 -15.87 14.29
N ILE A 54 1.11 -14.63 13.86
CA ILE A 54 0.65 -13.43 14.59
C ILE A 54 -0.87 -13.43 14.72
N SER A 55 -1.59 -13.77 13.66
CA SER A 55 -3.06 -13.81 13.67
C SER A 55 -3.59 -14.86 14.65
N PHE A 56 -3.00 -16.05 14.66
CA PHE A 56 -3.32 -17.11 15.62
C PHE A 56 -3.11 -16.67 17.07
N GLN A 57 -2.00 -15.97 17.35
CA GLN A 57 -1.71 -15.51 18.70
C GLN A 57 -2.61 -14.37 19.17
N LEU A 58 -3.01 -13.47 18.27
CA LEU A 58 -4.01 -12.45 18.56
C LEU A 58 -5.38 -13.08 18.88
N GLU A 59 -5.76 -14.13 18.16
CA GLU A 59 -6.99 -14.87 18.45
C GLU A 59 -6.92 -15.56 19.82
N HIS A 60 -5.77 -16.15 20.17
CA HIS A 60 -5.56 -16.72 21.49
C HIS A 60 -5.69 -15.66 22.61
N ILE A 61 -5.09 -14.48 22.45
CA ILE A 61 -5.25 -13.38 23.42
C ILE A 61 -6.72 -12.97 23.54
N ASN A 62 -7.42 -12.87 22.42
CA ASN A 62 -8.84 -12.53 22.38
C ASN A 62 -9.69 -13.56 23.15
N GLN A 63 -9.43 -14.86 22.97
CA GLN A 63 -10.09 -15.94 23.72
C GLN A 63 -9.80 -15.88 25.22
N VAL A 64 -8.53 -15.68 25.61
CA VAL A 64 -8.15 -15.54 27.02
C VAL A 64 -8.84 -14.32 27.65
N ALA A 65 -8.91 -13.19 26.94
CA ALA A 65 -9.62 -12.01 27.40
C ALA A 65 -11.12 -12.26 27.56
N GLN A 66 -11.74 -12.99 26.63
CA GLN A 66 -13.16 -13.38 26.68
C GLN A 66 -13.48 -14.26 27.87
N ASN A 67 -12.71 -15.32 28.09
CA ASN A 67 -12.84 -16.19 29.26
C ASN A 67 -12.62 -15.43 30.57
N GLY A 68 -11.73 -14.42 30.54
CA GLY A 68 -11.49 -13.52 31.66
C GLY A 68 -12.69 -12.62 31.97
N MET A 69 -13.42 -12.17 30.95
CA MET A 69 -14.61 -11.32 31.12
C MET A 69 -15.77 -12.07 31.75
N GLU A 70 -16.01 -13.32 31.35
CA GLU A 70 -17.10 -14.15 31.90
C GLU A 70 -16.98 -14.36 33.41
N LYS A 71 -15.75 -14.27 33.94
CA LYS A 71 -15.43 -14.44 35.36
C LYS A 71 -15.28 -13.13 36.12
N CYS A 72 -15.48 -11.99 35.47
CA CYS A 72 -15.23 -10.67 36.03
C CYS A 72 -16.54 -9.92 36.28
N GLU A 73 -16.62 -9.20 37.40
CA GLU A 73 -17.77 -8.33 37.67
C GLU A 73 -17.89 -7.24 36.58
N GLN A 74 -19.10 -7.10 36.05
CA GLN A 74 -19.41 -6.08 35.05
C GLN A 74 -19.18 -4.68 35.64
N GLY A 75 -18.43 -3.84 34.93
CA GLY A 75 -18.13 -2.47 35.34
C GLY A 75 -16.83 -2.28 36.11
N SER A 76 -16.18 -3.36 36.54
CA SER A 76 -14.83 -3.31 37.12
C SER A 76 -13.80 -2.71 36.15
N GLU A 77 -12.75 -2.05 36.66
CA GLU A 77 -11.68 -1.53 35.80
C GLU A 77 -11.03 -2.64 34.97
N LYS A 78 -10.85 -3.82 35.58
CA LYS A 78 -10.38 -5.03 34.88
C LYS A 78 -11.26 -5.38 33.68
N SER A 79 -12.58 -5.33 33.81
CA SER A 79 -13.49 -5.59 32.68
C SER A 79 -13.28 -4.59 31.53
N LYS A 80 -13.04 -3.30 31.83
CA LYS A 80 -12.77 -2.28 30.81
C LYS A 80 -11.49 -2.58 30.03
N PHE A 81 -10.42 -3.00 30.72
CA PHE A 81 -9.17 -3.41 30.06
C PHE A 81 -9.39 -4.63 29.17
N LEU A 82 -10.12 -5.64 29.65
CA LEU A 82 -10.39 -6.85 28.87
C LEU A 82 -11.20 -6.55 27.60
N ILE A 83 -12.24 -5.71 27.69
CA ILE A 83 -12.99 -5.22 26.52
C ILE A 83 -12.04 -4.56 25.54
N ARG A 84 -11.19 -3.65 26.03
CA ARG A 84 -10.29 -2.90 25.14
C ARG A 84 -9.25 -3.79 24.46
N ILE A 85 -8.71 -4.78 25.18
CA ILE A 85 -7.80 -5.79 24.62
C ILE A 85 -8.47 -6.56 23.47
N GLN A 86 -9.73 -6.98 23.65
CA GLN A 86 -10.48 -7.68 22.59
C GLN A 86 -10.70 -6.79 21.36
N GLU A 87 -11.07 -5.53 21.56
CA GLU A 87 -11.24 -4.56 20.48
C GLU A 87 -9.94 -4.37 19.71
N LEU A 88 -8.81 -4.21 20.41
CA LEU A 88 -7.50 -4.07 19.79
C LEU A 88 -7.11 -5.32 19.01
N CYS A 89 -7.31 -6.52 19.57
CA CYS A 89 -7.04 -7.78 18.85
C CYS A 89 -7.81 -7.85 17.52
N LYS A 90 -9.12 -7.55 17.55
CA LYS A 90 -9.98 -7.55 16.34
C LYS A 90 -9.52 -6.51 15.32
N GLN A 91 -9.20 -5.30 15.78
CA GLN A 91 -8.72 -4.22 14.91
C GLN A 91 -7.38 -4.58 14.26
N ILE A 92 -6.43 -5.11 15.04
CA ILE A 92 -5.11 -5.49 14.56
C ILE A 92 -5.24 -6.60 13.51
N VAL A 93 -6.03 -7.64 13.76
CA VAL A 93 -6.28 -8.73 12.79
C VAL A 93 -6.88 -8.16 11.50
N GLY A 94 -7.83 -7.24 11.61
CA GLY A 94 -8.49 -6.60 10.46
C GLY A 94 -7.58 -5.70 9.61
N ILE A 95 -6.47 -5.19 10.15
CA ILE A 95 -5.54 -4.38 9.38
C ILE A 95 -4.74 -5.25 8.41
N LYS A 96 -5.14 -5.15 7.15
CA LYS A 96 -4.34 -5.58 6.03
C LYS A 96 -3.35 -4.47 5.67
N CYS A 97 -2.07 -4.80 5.74
CA CYS A 97 -1.01 -3.81 5.63
C CYS A 97 -0.54 -3.69 4.17
N TYR A 98 -1.27 -2.91 3.39
CA TYR A 98 -0.97 -2.69 1.97
C TYR A 98 -0.46 -1.28 1.67
N ASN A 99 -0.54 -0.35 2.63
CA ASN A 99 -0.23 1.06 2.41
C ASN A 99 0.30 1.72 3.69
N MET A 100 0.79 2.96 3.55
CA MET A 100 1.29 3.77 4.66
C MET A 100 0.22 4.07 5.72
N LEU A 101 -1.06 4.17 5.34
CA LEU A 101 -2.15 4.39 6.28
C LEU A 101 -2.33 3.20 7.24
N SER A 102 -2.20 1.97 6.74
CA SER A 102 -2.26 0.77 7.57
C SER A 102 -1.08 0.70 8.55
N VAL A 103 0.10 1.17 8.15
CA VAL A 103 1.28 1.24 9.03
C VAL A 103 1.04 2.26 10.13
N LYS A 104 0.61 3.48 9.78
CA LYS A 104 0.26 4.50 10.76
C LYS A 104 -0.79 4.03 11.76
N LYS A 105 -1.83 3.32 11.29
CA LYS A 105 -2.83 2.71 12.19
C LYS A 105 -2.22 1.71 13.18
N LEU A 106 -1.24 0.92 12.77
CA LEU A 106 -0.55 0.01 13.68
C LEU A 106 0.34 0.76 14.69
N GLU A 107 0.99 1.85 14.29
CA GLU A 107 1.77 2.73 15.18
C GLU A 107 0.88 3.44 16.21
N ASP A 108 -0.30 3.91 15.77
CA ASP A 108 -1.31 4.50 16.64
C ASP A 108 -1.79 3.47 17.69
N MET A 109 -2.04 2.22 17.27
CA MET A 109 -2.40 1.11 18.19
C MET A 109 -1.26 0.73 19.13
N GLU A 110 0.00 0.73 18.67
CA GLU A 110 1.16 0.48 19.53
C GLU A 110 1.28 1.56 20.61
N SER A 111 1.09 2.82 20.23
CA SER A 111 1.08 3.96 21.16
C SER A 111 -0.04 3.82 22.19
N GLU A 112 -1.21 3.38 21.76
CA GLU A 112 -2.34 3.13 22.65
C GLU A 112 -2.05 2.00 23.65
N VAL A 113 -1.49 0.87 23.20
CA VAL A 113 -1.10 -0.24 24.10
C VAL A 113 -0.08 0.21 25.13
N LYS A 114 0.89 1.06 24.75
CA LYS A 114 1.86 1.66 25.69
C LYS A 114 1.18 2.52 26.73
N VAL A 115 0.19 3.32 26.34
CA VAL A 115 -0.63 4.10 27.26
C VAL A 115 -1.39 3.18 28.21
N LEU A 116 -2.01 2.10 27.73
CA LEU A 116 -2.69 1.10 28.57
C LEU A 116 -1.75 0.42 29.58
N LEU A 117 -0.51 0.14 29.19
CA LEU A 117 0.54 -0.42 30.06
C LEU A 117 1.03 0.58 31.12
N SER A 118 0.91 1.89 30.87
CA SER A 118 1.35 2.93 31.81
C SER A 118 0.40 3.13 32.99
N TYR A 119 -0.86 2.70 32.87
CA TYR A 119 -1.80 2.69 33.98
C TYR A 119 -1.45 1.54 34.94
N PRO A 120 -1.53 1.73 36.27
CA PRO A 120 -1.28 0.67 37.25
C PRO A 120 -2.26 -0.48 37.00
N PRO A 121 -1.81 -1.62 36.46
CA PRO A 121 -2.75 -2.66 36.03
C PRO A 121 -3.19 -3.44 37.26
N GLN A 122 -4.50 -3.58 37.45
CA GLN A 122 -5.03 -4.29 38.63
C GLN A 122 -4.79 -5.81 38.60
N SER A 123 -4.36 -6.37 37.47
CA SER A 123 -4.22 -7.83 37.32
C SER A 123 -3.05 -8.21 36.42
N MET A 124 -2.21 -9.13 36.91
CA MET A 124 -1.07 -9.67 36.16
C MET A 124 -1.47 -10.23 34.78
N SER A 125 -2.65 -10.85 34.67
CA SER A 125 -3.12 -11.38 33.39
C SER A 125 -3.33 -10.28 32.35
N VAL A 126 -3.84 -9.11 32.76
CA VAL A 126 -4.01 -7.95 31.88
C VAL A 126 -2.64 -7.43 31.42
N ILE A 127 -1.66 -7.35 32.33
CA ILE A 127 -0.29 -6.95 32.00
C ILE A 127 0.33 -7.88 30.97
N MET A 128 0.23 -9.19 31.20
CA MET A 128 0.79 -10.18 30.29
C MET A 128 0.15 -10.10 28.90
N MET A 129 -1.17 -9.93 28.83
CA MET A 129 -1.88 -9.77 27.56
C MET A 129 -1.46 -8.49 26.83
N LEU A 130 -1.40 -7.34 27.51
CA LEU A 130 -0.99 -6.08 26.90
C LEU A 130 0.48 -6.11 26.45
N THR A 131 1.37 -6.69 27.25
CA THR A 131 2.79 -6.85 26.90
C THR A 131 2.94 -7.76 25.67
N ARG A 132 2.20 -8.88 25.61
CA ARG A 132 2.23 -9.74 24.44
C ARG A 132 1.64 -9.04 23.21
N LEU A 133 0.57 -8.26 23.38
CA LEU A 133 -0.05 -7.48 22.33
C LEU A 133 0.93 -6.44 21.75
N GLU A 134 1.67 -5.74 22.60
CA GLU A 134 2.72 -4.81 22.18
C GLU A 134 3.80 -5.52 21.35
N SER A 135 4.27 -6.69 21.80
CA SER A 135 5.24 -7.50 21.06
C SER A 135 4.72 -7.90 19.68
N LEU A 136 3.47 -8.36 19.60
CA LEU A 136 2.85 -8.78 18.34
C LEU A 136 2.65 -7.60 17.37
N LEU A 137 2.37 -6.40 17.88
CA LEU A 137 2.31 -5.17 17.09
C LEU A 137 3.66 -4.84 16.47
N LYS A 138 4.75 -4.91 17.25
CA LYS A 138 6.12 -4.71 16.76
C LYS A 138 6.50 -5.74 15.70
N GLU A 139 6.26 -7.02 15.97
CA GLU A 139 6.48 -8.10 15.00
C GLU A 139 5.71 -7.85 13.69
N LYS A 140 4.44 -7.39 13.79
CA LYS A 140 3.61 -7.08 12.62
C LYS A 140 4.13 -5.88 11.83
N LEU A 141 4.58 -4.83 12.51
CA LEU A 141 5.22 -3.65 11.90
C LEU A 141 6.52 -4.01 11.19
N GLU A 142 7.38 -4.82 11.80
CA GLU A 142 8.62 -5.31 11.20
C GLU A 142 8.36 -6.12 9.93
N LEU A 143 7.37 -7.01 9.93
CA LEU A 143 6.96 -7.74 8.73
C LEU A 143 6.53 -6.81 7.60
N GLN A 144 5.92 -5.66 7.91
CA GLN A 144 5.58 -4.67 6.89
C GLN A 144 6.80 -3.97 6.32
N ASN A 145 7.75 -3.61 7.18
CA ASN A 145 8.99 -2.99 6.73
C ASN A 145 9.80 -3.95 5.84
N LYS A 146 9.84 -5.24 6.19
CA LYS A 146 10.42 -6.30 5.34
C LYS A 146 9.72 -6.41 3.98
N ARG A 147 8.38 -6.34 3.94
CA ARG A 147 7.63 -6.33 2.67
C ARG A 147 7.96 -5.12 1.78
N LYS A 148 8.19 -3.95 2.37
CA LYS A 148 8.56 -2.73 1.61
C LYS A 148 9.99 -2.80 1.03
N GLN A 149 10.97 -3.30 1.78
CA GLN A 149 12.36 -3.38 1.31
C GLN A 149 12.53 -4.25 0.07
N VAL A 150 11.72 -5.29 -0.07
CA VAL A 150 11.67 -6.15 -1.26
C VAL A 150 11.22 -5.39 -2.53
N THR A 151 10.52 -4.25 -2.38
CA THR A 151 10.06 -3.41 -3.49
C THR A 151 11.03 -2.29 -3.86
N TYR A 152 11.89 -1.84 -2.94
CA TYR A 152 12.81 -0.71 -3.17
C TYR A 152 14.21 -1.11 -3.62
N ASN A 153 14.70 -2.30 -3.25
CA ASN A 153 16.05 -2.77 -3.61
C ASN A 153 16.19 -3.25 -5.07
N SER A 154 15.19 -3.03 -5.90
CA SER A 154 15.08 -3.56 -7.26
C SER A 154 14.97 -2.52 -8.36
N LEU A 155 15.16 -1.24 -8.04
CA LEU A 155 15.46 -0.24 -9.05
C LEU A 155 16.98 -0.08 -9.17
N PRO A 156 17.57 -0.34 -10.35
CA PRO A 156 18.94 0.07 -10.61
C PRO A 156 19.01 1.60 -10.52
N GLN A 157 19.77 2.12 -9.55
CA GLN A 157 19.94 3.57 -9.35
C GLN A 157 20.64 4.29 -10.52
N ASN A 158 21.11 3.58 -11.55
CA ASN A 158 21.98 4.12 -12.59
C ASN A 158 21.52 3.88 -14.04
N SER A 159 20.21 3.79 -14.32
CA SER A 159 19.72 3.83 -15.70
C SER A 159 18.88 5.07 -15.95
N THR A 160 19.50 6.07 -16.57
CA THR A 160 18.84 7.20 -17.23
C THR A 160 18.03 6.71 -18.43
N ALA A 161 16.88 6.06 -18.17
CA ALA A 161 15.84 5.80 -19.15
C ALA A 161 14.51 6.23 -18.52
N ARG A 162 14.09 7.40 -18.96
CA ARG A 162 12.97 8.20 -18.49
C ARG A 162 11.63 7.49 -18.79
N LEU A 163 11.17 6.62 -17.90
CA LEU A 163 9.74 6.37 -17.70
C LEU A 163 9.30 7.17 -16.48
N LYS A 164 8.76 8.36 -16.74
CA LYS A 164 8.08 9.17 -15.73
C LYS A 164 6.76 8.48 -15.36
N THR A 165 6.81 7.59 -14.39
CA THR A 165 5.63 7.18 -13.62
C THR A 165 5.90 7.53 -12.17
N GLU A 166 5.45 8.73 -11.80
CA GLU A 166 5.15 9.21 -10.45
C GLU A 166 5.80 8.46 -9.27
N GLN A 167 7.06 8.78 -8.98
CA GLN A 167 7.63 8.70 -7.64
C GLN A 167 8.33 10.03 -7.36
N ASN A 168 7.55 11.01 -6.90
CA ASN A 168 8.03 12.24 -6.28
C ASN A 168 6.86 12.88 -5.53
N MET A 169 6.59 12.42 -4.31
CA MET A 169 5.84 13.19 -3.30
C MET A 169 6.28 12.77 -1.90
N SER A 170 7.50 13.21 -1.55
CA SER A 170 7.96 13.57 -0.21
C SER A 170 9.12 14.52 -0.51
N GLU A 171 9.14 15.81 -0.15
CA GLU A 171 8.77 16.46 1.10
C GLU A 171 8.49 17.97 0.84
N ASN A 172 7.91 18.63 1.86
CA ASN A 172 7.88 20.09 2.06
C ASN A 172 6.93 20.92 1.19
N ASN A 173 5.66 20.93 1.59
CA ASN A 173 4.99 22.22 1.80
C ASN A 173 3.92 22.09 2.88
N TYR A 174 4.15 22.76 4.01
CA TYR A 174 3.11 23.11 4.97
C TYR A 174 2.09 23.99 4.26
N SER A 175 0.96 23.42 3.87
CA SER A 175 -0.26 24.21 3.70
C SER A 175 -1.31 23.63 4.62
N ILE A 176 -1.58 24.40 5.67
CA ILE A 176 -2.80 24.43 6.45
C ILE A 176 -3.98 24.04 5.56
N TYR A 177 -4.54 22.85 5.78
CA TYR A 177 -5.91 22.56 5.36
C TYR A 177 -6.68 22.11 6.59
N ASP A 178 -7.59 23.00 6.94
CA ASP A 178 -8.55 22.92 8.01
C ASP A 178 -9.24 21.55 8.10
N TYR A 179 -9.32 21.09 9.34
CA TYR A 179 -10.32 20.14 9.80
C TYR A 179 -11.72 20.61 9.36
N ARG A 180 -12.34 19.92 8.39
CA ARG A 180 -13.80 19.80 8.35
C ARG A 180 -14.25 18.38 8.06
N LYS A 181 -14.76 17.79 9.14
CA LYS A 181 -15.76 16.73 9.25
C LYS A 181 -15.32 15.32 8.85
N PHE A 182 -15.33 14.46 9.87
CA PHE A 182 -15.70 13.04 9.80
C PHE A 182 -16.59 12.77 8.58
N GLN A 183 -16.10 11.97 7.64
CA GLN A 183 -16.94 11.37 6.61
C GLN A 183 -16.74 9.86 6.63
N THR A 184 -17.86 9.19 6.88
CA THR A 184 -18.09 7.75 7.01
C THR A 184 -17.42 6.92 5.90
N GLU A 185 -16.98 5.70 6.24
CA GLU A 185 -16.33 4.73 5.35
C GLU A 185 -17.08 4.46 4.03
N ASN A 186 -18.39 4.74 3.98
CA ASN A 186 -19.20 4.65 2.77
C ASN A 186 -18.78 5.65 1.68
N ASN A 187 -18.35 6.87 2.03
CA ASN A 187 -17.90 7.86 1.05
C ASN A 187 -16.52 7.53 0.47
N LEU A 188 -15.63 6.90 1.26
CA LEU A 188 -14.33 6.42 0.79
C LEU A 188 -14.46 5.24 -0.17
N LYS A 189 -15.35 4.29 0.12
CA LYS A 189 -15.68 3.18 -0.79
C LYS A 189 -16.32 3.69 -2.07
N GLN A 190 -17.27 4.63 -1.97
CA GLN A 190 -17.94 5.24 -3.12
C GLN A 190 -16.96 6.05 -3.99
N SER A 191 -15.99 6.74 -3.38
CA SER A 191 -14.91 7.47 -4.08
C SER A 191 -13.95 6.53 -4.81
N LEU A 192 -13.55 5.42 -4.18
CA LEU A 192 -12.69 4.40 -4.79
C LEU A 192 -13.38 3.67 -5.95
N GLU A 193 -14.66 3.33 -5.79
CA GLU A 193 -15.46 2.69 -6.82
C GLU A 193 -15.70 3.62 -8.01
N PHE A 194 -16.00 4.90 -7.74
CA PHE A 194 -16.08 5.94 -8.77
C PHE A 194 -14.77 6.06 -9.55
N LYS A 195 -13.62 6.13 -8.86
CA LYS A 195 -12.30 6.17 -9.49
C LYS A 195 -12.07 4.94 -10.36
N ARG A 196 -12.33 3.73 -9.86
CA ARG A 196 -12.14 2.50 -10.63
C ARG A 196 -13.01 2.47 -11.88
N ASN A 197 -14.29 2.82 -11.76
CA ASN A 197 -15.24 2.83 -12.87
C ASN A 197 -14.87 3.89 -13.92
N PHE A 198 -14.43 5.07 -13.47
CA PHE A 198 -13.96 6.14 -14.34
C PHE A 198 -12.75 5.70 -15.19
N TYR A 199 -11.71 5.17 -14.55
CA TYR A 199 -10.49 4.73 -15.24
C TYR A 199 -10.77 3.59 -16.21
N SER A 200 -11.55 2.59 -15.80
CA SER A 200 -11.97 1.49 -16.67
C SER A 200 -12.70 2.00 -17.92
N LYS A 201 -13.61 2.98 -17.76
CA LYS A 201 -14.35 3.53 -18.91
C LYS A 201 -13.48 4.35 -19.85
N CYS A 202 -12.59 5.17 -19.32
CA CYS A 202 -11.60 5.91 -20.10
C CYS A 202 -10.72 4.98 -20.93
N LEU A 203 -10.22 3.91 -20.33
CA LEU A 203 -9.37 2.93 -21.01
C LEU A 203 -10.15 2.16 -22.08
N GLU A 204 -11.37 1.70 -21.78
CA GLU A 204 -12.24 1.02 -22.75
C GLU A 204 -12.47 1.90 -23.99
N MET A 205 -12.70 3.20 -23.79
CA MET A 205 -12.91 4.14 -24.88
C MET A 205 -11.62 4.43 -25.65
N LYS A 206 -10.47 4.54 -24.97
CA LYS A 206 -9.16 4.71 -25.65
C LYS A 206 -8.76 3.51 -26.50
N VAL A 207 -9.05 2.29 -26.05
CA VAL A 207 -8.73 1.06 -26.80
C VAL A 207 -9.47 1.01 -28.14
N LYS A 208 -10.67 1.59 -28.21
CA LYS A 208 -11.48 1.67 -29.45
C LYS A 208 -10.98 2.73 -30.44
N LEU A 209 -10.06 3.61 -30.03
CA LEU A 209 -9.53 4.67 -30.87
C LEU A 209 -8.25 4.22 -31.60
N PRO A 210 -8.01 4.66 -32.85
CA PRO A 210 -6.75 4.40 -33.54
C PRO A 210 -5.52 4.85 -32.74
N LYS A 211 -4.38 4.18 -32.91
CA LYS A 211 -3.13 4.51 -32.19
C LYS A 211 -2.64 5.95 -32.45
N ASN A 212 -2.94 6.50 -33.63
CA ASN A 212 -2.56 7.85 -34.03
C ASN A 212 -3.62 8.90 -33.68
N HIS A 213 -4.68 8.51 -32.98
CA HIS A 213 -5.78 9.40 -32.66
C HIS A 213 -5.36 10.39 -31.55
N PRO A 214 -5.61 11.70 -31.67
CA PRO A 214 -5.12 12.72 -30.73
C PRO A 214 -5.59 12.50 -29.29
N ALA A 215 -6.79 11.95 -29.07
CA ALA A 215 -7.27 11.59 -27.74
C ALA A 215 -6.42 10.51 -27.02
N GLN A 216 -5.55 9.78 -27.73
CA GLN A 216 -4.58 8.88 -27.10
C GLN A 216 -3.59 9.64 -26.21
N GLN A 217 -3.29 10.91 -26.53
CA GLN A 217 -2.35 11.76 -25.80
C GLN A 217 -2.94 12.37 -24.52
N ILE A 218 -4.27 12.39 -24.39
CA ILE A 218 -4.96 12.95 -23.20
C ILE A 218 -4.71 12.04 -21.99
N LEU A 219 -4.11 12.54 -20.91
CA LEU A 219 -3.91 11.73 -19.71
C LEU A 219 -5.24 11.47 -19.01
N VAL A 220 -5.49 10.22 -18.64
CA VAL A 220 -6.72 9.82 -17.92
C VAL A 220 -6.80 10.51 -16.55
N GLN A 221 -5.65 10.78 -15.95
CA GLN A 221 -5.53 11.50 -14.69
C GLN A 221 -5.98 12.96 -14.79
N ASP A 222 -5.69 13.65 -15.91
CA ASP A 222 -6.13 15.04 -16.12
C ASP A 222 -7.65 15.12 -16.21
N LEU A 223 -8.26 14.18 -16.95
CA LEU A 223 -9.72 14.04 -17.03
C LEU A 223 -10.34 13.75 -15.67
N TYR A 224 -9.72 12.86 -14.89
CA TYR A 224 -10.21 12.53 -13.55
C TYR A 224 -10.16 13.73 -12.61
N SER A 225 -9.04 14.46 -12.62
CA SER A 225 -8.84 15.66 -11.79
C SER A 225 -9.90 16.73 -12.10
N PHE A 226 -10.22 16.92 -13.38
CA PHE A 226 -11.26 17.85 -13.82
C PHE A 226 -12.66 17.42 -13.32
N VAL A 227 -13.01 16.14 -13.50
CA VAL A 227 -14.30 15.56 -13.09
C VAL A 227 -14.52 15.67 -11.58
N ILE A 228 -13.46 15.45 -10.79
CA ILE A 228 -13.51 15.63 -9.34
C ILE A 228 -13.67 17.12 -8.98
N SER A 229 -12.92 18.01 -9.63
CA SER A 229 -13.03 19.46 -9.36
C SER A 229 -14.42 20.04 -9.67
N LYS A 230 -15.14 19.44 -10.62
CA LYS A 230 -16.49 19.84 -11.03
C LYS A 230 -17.60 19.05 -10.33
N ASN A 231 -17.28 18.14 -9.41
CA ASN A 231 -18.23 17.28 -8.71
C ASN A 231 -19.20 16.52 -9.64
N TYR A 232 -18.68 16.01 -10.76
CA TYR A 232 -19.50 15.26 -11.71
C TYR A 232 -19.94 13.91 -11.15
N ASN A 233 -21.21 13.57 -11.35
CA ASN A 233 -21.70 12.22 -11.12
C ASN A 233 -21.23 11.26 -12.23
N ASN A 234 -21.49 9.95 -12.07
CA ASN A 234 -21.03 8.93 -13.03
C ASN A 234 -21.46 9.22 -14.47
N GLU A 235 -22.70 9.66 -14.68
CA GLU A 235 -23.24 9.90 -16.01
C GLU A 235 -22.62 11.14 -16.66
N GLN A 236 -22.47 12.22 -15.88
CA GLN A 236 -21.79 13.45 -16.28
C GLN A 236 -20.32 13.20 -16.62
N ALA A 237 -19.63 12.38 -15.82
CA ALA A 237 -18.25 12.00 -16.05
C ALA A 237 -18.09 11.23 -17.37
N VAL A 238 -18.98 10.29 -17.67
CA VAL A 238 -18.95 9.52 -18.92
C VAL A 238 -19.24 10.41 -20.14
N ASN A 239 -20.19 11.34 -20.02
CA ASN A 239 -20.50 12.29 -21.08
C ASN A 239 -19.35 13.28 -21.32
N PHE A 240 -18.67 13.72 -20.26
CA PHE A 240 -17.46 14.52 -20.34
C PHE A 240 -16.32 13.79 -21.07
N ILE A 241 -16.04 12.53 -20.71
CA ILE A 241 -15.02 11.72 -21.40
C ILE A 241 -15.34 11.61 -22.90
N LYS A 242 -16.61 11.32 -23.25
CA LYS A 242 -17.06 11.26 -24.65
C LYS A 242 -16.82 12.57 -25.39
N LYS A 243 -17.09 13.71 -24.74
CA LYS A 243 -16.86 15.04 -25.31
C LYS A 243 -15.37 15.29 -25.53
N CYS A 244 -14.53 15.10 -24.52
CA CYS A 244 -13.08 15.29 -24.62
C CYS A 244 -12.43 14.38 -25.67
N PHE A 245 -12.91 13.15 -25.85
CA PHE A 245 -12.37 12.23 -26.85
C PHE A 245 -12.85 12.54 -28.27
N ARG A 246 -13.94 13.29 -28.45
CA ARG A 246 -14.41 13.78 -29.75
C ARG A 246 -13.77 15.12 -30.15
N GLU A 247 -13.61 16.02 -29.18
CA GLU A 247 -13.15 17.40 -29.41
C GLU A 247 -11.64 17.57 -29.20
N TYR A 248 -10.95 16.55 -28.69
CA TYR A 248 -9.50 16.49 -28.50
C TYR A 248 -8.93 17.57 -27.57
N GLN A 249 -9.77 18.21 -26.77
CA GLN A 249 -9.40 19.27 -25.84
C GLN A 249 -10.06 19.06 -24.49
N ILE A 250 -9.32 19.37 -23.43
CA ILE A 250 -9.82 19.35 -22.04
C ILE A 250 -10.48 20.71 -21.71
N ASN A 251 -10.22 21.76 -22.51
CA ASN A 251 -10.48 23.17 -22.16
C ASN A 251 -11.71 23.83 -22.80
N GLN A 252 -12.66 23.10 -23.39
CA GLN A 252 -13.88 23.70 -23.96
C GLN A 252 -15.18 23.28 -23.24
N ILE A 253 -15.35 23.79 -22.01
CA ILE A 253 -16.61 24.31 -21.47
C ILE A 253 -16.28 25.54 -20.62
#